data_AF-A0A8T6DNM5-F1
#
_entry.id   AF-A0A8T6DNM5-F1
#
_cell.length_a   1.000
_cell.length_b   1.000
_cell.length_c   1.000
_cell.angle_alpha   90.00
_cell.angle_beta   90.00
_cell.angle_gamma   90.00
#
_symmetry.space_group_name_H-M   'P 1'
#
loop_
_entity.id
_entity.type
_entity.pdbx_description
1 polymer ?
#
loop_
_entity_poly.entity_id
_entity_poly.type
_entity_poly.pdbx_seq_one_letter_code
_entity_poly.pdbx_strand_id
1 'polypeptide(L)'
;MTKLRERLALLDSVENRQLLARECVNVGEYQEAIELYTGCLKGIYEDDPHLMLELANANYLDGRYSDAKNTFVRLREVHPEFRHAEGHLLFARTLEITGEDKNALKEYKEVANYYPGEEASCRYALLLKKMGCRQEAYEVFNKIVLRSRMRGRKNKSRDRQWIRTAQENVEPNAASSDGTTG
;
A
#
# COMPACT_ATOMS: atom_id res chain seq x y z
N MET A 1 23.08 -7.62 -9.79
CA MET A 1 23.34 -8.16 -8.44
C MET A 1 24.83 -8.43 -8.15
N THR A 2 25.55 -9.27 -8.91
CA THR A 2 26.97 -9.64 -8.63
C THR A 2 27.92 -8.44 -8.45
N LYS A 3 27.87 -7.47 -9.36
CA LYS A 3 28.68 -6.23 -9.28
C LYS A 3 28.38 -5.37 -8.04
N LEU A 4 27.15 -5.41 -7.52
CA LEU A 4 26.78 -4.66 -6.31
C LEU A 4 27.26 -5.34 -5.04
N ARG A 5 27.18 -6.67 -4.99
CA ARG A 5 27.77 -7.47 -3.90
C ARG A 5 29.29 -7.28 -3.85
N GLU A 6 29.96 -7.31 -5.00
CA GLU A 6 31.40 -7.00 -5.12
C GLU A 6 31.73 -5.58 -4.65
N ARG A 7 30.93 -4.58 -5.07
CA ARG A 7 31.12 -3.20 -4.63
C ARG A 7 30.92 -3.02 -3.12
N LEU A 8 29.93 -3.68 -2.53
CA LEU A 8 29.70 -3.65 -1.09
C LEU A 8 30.84 -4.31 -0.32
N ALA A 9 31.36 -5.43 -0.81
CA ALA A 9 32.53 -6.10 -0.23
C ALA A 9 33.79 -5.22 -0.25
N LEU A 10 33.90 -4.31 -1.22
CA LEU A 10 35.02 -3.36 -1.35
C LEU A 10 34.80 -2.07 -0.55
N LEU A 11 33.55 -1.57 -0.49
CA LEU A 11 33.17 -0.32 0.18
C LEU A 11 31.84 -0.51 0.90
N ASP A 12 31.92 -0.83 2.20
CA ASP A 12 30.76 -1.02 3.06
C ASP A 12 30.15 0.32 3.51
N SER A 13 29.40 0.96 2.60
CA SER A 13 28.66 2.21 2.87
C SER A 13 27.15 1.98 2.92
N VAL A 14 26.44 2.84 3.65
CA VAL A 14 24.97 2.82 3.74
C VAL A 14 24.33 2.94 2.34
N GLU A 15 24.86 3.81 1.48
CA GLU A 15 24.39 3.96 0.10
C GLU A 15 24.55 2.66 -0.72
N ASN A 16 25.68 1.96 -0.60
CA ASN A 16 25.90 0.71 -1.32
C ASN A 16 24.96 -0.40 -0.81
N ARG A 17 24.73 -0.48 0.51
CA ARG A 17 23.77 -1.42 1.10
C ARG A 17 22.34 -1.12 0.66
N GLN A 18 21.93 0.14 0.65
CA GLN A 18 20.61 0.57 0.16
C GLN A 18 20.39 0.17 -1.31
N LEU A 19 21.38 0.41 -2.18
CA LEU A 19 21.30 0.02 -3.59
C LEU A 19 21.18 -1.49 -3.76
N LEU A 20 21.96 -2.27 -3.01
CA LEU A 20 21.85 -3.72 -3.04
C LEU A 20 20.49 -4.20 -2.53
N ALA A 21 20.01 -3.65 -1.40
CA ALA A 21 18.72 -4.00 -0.81
C ALA A 21 17.56 -3.76 -1.79
N ARG A 22 17.58 -2.63 -2.51
CA ARG A 22 16.58 -2.33 -3.53
C ARG A 22 16.60 -3.34 -4.68
N GLU A 23 17.78 -3.76 -5.13
CA GLU A 23 17.89 -4.81 -6.14
C GLU A 23 17.39 -6.16 -5.64
N CYS A 24 17.67 -6.52 -4.38
CA CYS A 24 17.13 -7.72 -3.75
C CYS A 24 15.59 -7.68 -3.72
N VAL A 25 14.98 -6.54 -3.37
CA VAL A 25 13.50 -6.36 -3.47
C VAL A 25 13.02 -6.59 -4.91
N ASN A 26 13.70 -6.02 -5.91
CA ASN A 26 13.30 -6.12 -7.32
C ASN A 26 13.32 -7.56 -7.84
N VAL A 27 14.21 -8.42 -7.35
CA VAL A 27 14.31 -9.83 -7.77
C VAL A 27 13.59 -10.81 -6.86
N GLY A 28 12.96 -10.34 -5.78
CA GLY A 28 12.21 -11.17 -4.83
C GLY A 28 13.02 -11.76 -3.67
N GLU A 29 14.27 -11.31 -3.47
CA GLU A 29 15.13 -11.70 -2.34
C GLU A 29 14.80 -10.84 -1.10
N TYR A 30 13.59 -10.96 -0.57
CA TYR A 30 13.09 -10.04 0.45
C TYR A 30 13.82 -10.15 1.79
N GLN A 31 14.20 -11.35 2.23
CA GLN A 31 14.93 -11.52 3.50
C GLN A 31 16.30 -10.83 3.46
N GLU A 32 17.06 -10.96 2.36
CA GLU A 32 18.35 -10.28 2.21
C GLU A 32 18.15 -8.76 2.19
N ALA A 33 17.10 -8.26 1.52
CA ALA A 33 16.76 -6.84 1.56
C ALA A 33 16.46 -6.33 2.98
N ILE A 34 15.70 -7.10 3.77
CA ILE A 34 15.37 -6.78 5.17
C ILE A 34 16.65 -6.69 6.01
N GLU A 35 17.57 -7.65 5.88
CA GLU A 35 18.85 -7.64 6.60
C GLU A 35 19.69 -6.42 6.24
N LEU A 36 19.80 -6.09 4.95
CA LEU A 36 20.54 -4.93 4.47
C LEU A 36 19.94 -3.61 4.98
N TYR A 37 18.62 -3.43 4.88
CA TYR A 37 17.95 -2.22 5.38
C TYR A 37 18.05 -2.09 6.90
N THR A 38 17.89 -3.19 7.64
CA THR A 38 18.09 -3.20 9.10
C THR A 38 19.54 -2.84 9.46
N GLY A 39 20.51 -3.31 8.67
CA GLY A 39 21.91 -2.94 8.81
C GLY A 39 22.18 -1.45 8.57
N CYS A 40 21.38 -0.79 7.72
CA CYS A 40 21.47 0.65 7.45
C CYS A 40 20.89 1.52 8.57
N LEU A 41 19.85 1.07 9.28
CA LEU A 41 19.18 1.81 10.36
C LEU A 41 19.98 1.75 11.67
N LYS A 42 21.16 2.37 11.67
CA LYS A 42 22.05 2.46 12.84
C LYS A 42 22.70 3.84 12.92
N GLY A 43 23.05 4.27 14.14
CA GLY A 43 23.75 5.53 14.38
C GLY A 43 22.97 6.71 13.82
N ILE A 44 23.59 7.52 12.97
CA ILE A 44 22.96 8.73 12.40
C ILE A 44 21.75 8.43 11.49
N TYR A 45 21.58 7.18 11.05
CA TYR A 45 20.48 6.74 10.18
C TYR A 45 19.43 5.90 10.92
N GLU A 46 19.50 5.78 12.25
CA GLU A 46 18.61 4.91 13.03
C GLU A 46 17.11 5.16 12.76
N ASP A 47 16.74 6.43 12.61
CA ASP A 47 15.38 6.85 12.29
C ASP A 47 15.35 7.54 10.92
N ASP A 48 16.09 7.10 9.91
CA ASP A 48 15.95 7.69 8.58
C ASP A 48 14.58 7.28 7.95
N PRO A 49 13.71 8.25 7.60
CA PRO A 49 12.34 7.93 7.20
C PRO A 49 12.25 7.16 5.88
N HIS A 50 13.20 7.37 4.97
CA HIS A 50 13.24 6.66 3.69
C HIS A 50 13.68 5.21 3.88
N LEU A 51 14.70 4.95 4.69
CA LEU A 51 15.13 3.60 5.06
C LEU A 51 14.04 2.83 5.81
N MET A 52 13.34 3.48 6.73
CA MET A 52 12.22 2.86 7.44
C MET A 52 11.08 2.49 6.49
N LEU A 53 10.74 3.37 5.54
CA LEU A 53 9.73 3.08 4.52
C LEU A 53 10.12 1.87 3.66
N GLU A 54 11.36 1.81 3.19
CA GLU A 54 11.86 0.70 2.37
C GLU A 54 11.94 -0.62 3.16
N LEU A 55 12.32 -0.57 4.44
CA LEU A 55 12.28 -1.73 5.35
C LEU A 55 10.86 -2.23 5.56
N ALA A 56 9.89 -1.33 5.78
CA ALA A 56 8.49 -1.70 5.94
C ALA A 56 7.93 -2.36 4.66
N ASN A 57 8.32 -1.85 3.48
CA ASN A 57 8.00 -2.44 2.19
C ASN A 57 8.58 -3.85 2.03
N ALA A 58 9.86 -4.05 2.33
CA ALA A 58 10.49 -5.36 2.25
C ALA A 58 9.83 -6.38 3.20
N ASN A 59 9.52 -5.98 4.43
CA ASN A 59 8.77 -6.82 5.38
C ASN A 59 7.37 -7.19 4.88
N TYR A 60 6.65 -6.23 4.29
CA TYR A 60 5.33 -6.49 3.73
C TYR A 60 5.39 -7.50 2.57
N LEU A 61 6.37 -7.35 1.67
CA LEU A 61 6.58 -8.25 0.54
C LEU A 61 6.98 -9.67 0.99
N ASP A 62 7.74 -9.77 2.08
CA ASP A 62 8.12 -11.06 2.70
C ASP A 62 6.97 -11.73 3.48
N GLY A 63 5.81 -11.07 3.63
CA GLY A 63 4.69 -11.57 4.43
C GLY A 63 4.84 -11.35 5.94
N ARG A 64 5.87 -10.62 6.37
CA ARG A 64 6.10 -10.22 7.77
C ARG A 64 5.26 -8.99 8.12
N TYR A 65 3.93 -9.13 8.06
CA TYR A 65 3.02 -8.00 8.19
C TYR A 65 3.09 -7.32 9.56
N SER A 66 3.34 -8.07 10.64
CA SER A 66 3.53 -7.50 11.98
C SER A 66 4.78 -6.61 12.06
N ASP A 67 5.88 -7.04 11.44
CA ASP A 67 7.13 -6.26 11.42
C ASP A 67 6.98 -5.01 10.55
N ALA A 68 6.35 -5.13 9.39
CA ALA A 68 6.00 -3.98 8.55
C ALA A 68 5.16 -2.96 9.33
N LYS A 69 4.15 -3.43 10.09
CA LYS A 69 3.31 -2.57 10.91
C LYS A 69 4.11 -1.82 11.96
N ASN A 70 4.97 -2.52 12.70
CA ASN A 70 5.80 -1.93 13.74
C ASN A 70 6.71 -0.83 13.17
N THR A 71 7.32 -1.09 12.00
CA THR A 71 8.15 -0.09 11.31
C THR A 71 7.36 1.14 10.89
N PHE A 72 6.14 0.97 10.36
CA PHE A 72 5.29 2.11 10.01
C PHE A 72 4.80 2.91 11.22
N VAL A 73 4.47 2.23 12.32
CA VAL A 73 4.09 2.90 13.58
C VAL A 73 5.26 3.74 14.09
N ARG A 74 6.47 3.17 14.17
CA ARG A 74 7.68 3.93 14.54
C ARG A 74 7.91 5.10 13.59
N LEU A 75 7.81 4.87 12.27
CA LEU A 75 8.00 5.92 11.25
C LEU A 75 7.05 7.11 11.49
N ARG A 76 5.79 6.84 11.83
CA ARG A 76 4.80 7.88 12.13
C ARG A 76 5.08 8.60 13.44
N GLU A 77 5.54 7.88 14.46
CA GLU A 77 5.89 8.44 15.77
C GLU A 77 7.10 9.37 15.67
N VAL A 78 8.14 8.96 14.94
CA VAL A 78 9.38 9.73 14.81
C VAL A 78 9.33 10.79 13.70
N HIS A 79 8.53 10.58 12.65
CA HIS A 79 8.38 11.51 11.51
C HIS A 79 6.92 11.78 11.15
N PRO A 80 6.17 12.49 12.01
CA PRO A 80 4.75 12.77 11.76
C PRO A 80 4.50 13.60 10.49
N GLU A 81 5.47 14.39 10.03
CA GLU A 81 5.39 15.21 8.82
C GLU A 81 5.80 14.46 7.53
N PHE A 82 6.31 13.22 7.65
CA PHE A 82 6.75 12.44 6.49
C PHE A 82 5.55 11.90 5.71
N ARG A 83 5.11 12.67 4.70
CA ARG A 83 4.00 12.30 3.83
C ARG A 83 4.50 11.64 2.54
N HIS A 84 4.26 10.34 2.43
CA HIS A 84 4.56 9.56 1.21
C HIS A 84 3.34 8.76 0.76
N ALA A 85 2.70 9.13 -0.35
CA ALA A 85 1.41 8.54 -0.77
C ALA A 85 1.42 7.01 -0.87
N GLU A 86 2.45 6.42 -1.49
CA GLU A 86 2.63 4.97 -1.56
C GLU A 86 2.87 4.34 -0.19
N GLY A 87 3.56 5.05 0.71
CA GLY A 87 3.85 4.57 2.06
C GLY A 87 2.61 4.53 2.94
N HIS A 88 1.79 5.59 2.89
CA HIS A 88 0.50 5.63 3.58
C HIS A 88 -0.47 4.56 3.04
N LEU A 89 -0.50 4.35 1.72
CA LEU A 89 -1.32 3.29 1.14
C LEU A 89 -0.84 1.91 1.61
N LEU A 90 0.47 1.67 1.62
CA LEU A 90 1.06 0.43 2.10
C LEU A 90 0.80 0.22 3.59
N PHE A 91 0.85 1.28 4.40
CA PHE A 91 0.50 1.21 5.81
C PHE A 91 -0.98 0.86 6.02
N ALA A 92 -1.90 1.48 5.29
CA ALA A 92 -3.33 1.13 5.34
C ALA A 92 -3.57 -0.35 5.01
N ARG A 93 -2.89 -0.87 3.98
CA ARG A 93 -2.92 -2.30 3.61
C ARG A 93 -2.33 -3.19 4.70
N THR A 94 -1.28 -2.73 5.38
CA THR A 94 -0.64 -3.44 6.48
C THR A 94 -1.54 -3.51 7.71
N LEU A 95 -2.24 -2.43 8.03
CA LEU A 95 -3.25 -2.40 9.09
C LEU A 95 -4.40 -3.37 8.77
N GLU A 96 -4.90 -3.36 7.53
CA GLU A 96 -6.00 -4.24 7.11
C GLU A 96 -5.63 -5.73 7.22
N ILE A 97 -4.46 -6.13 6.70
CA ILE A 97 -4.04 -7.54 6.72
C ILE A 97 -3.70 -8.04 8.13
N THR A 98 -3.33 -7.14 9.04
CA THR A 98 -3.10 -7.46 10.47
C THR A 98 -4.37 -7.38 11.31
N GLY A 99 -5.53 -7.13 10.71
CA GLY A 99 -6.84 -7.15 11.37
C GLY A 99 -7.24 -5.83 12.04
N GLU A 100 -6.49 -4.75 11.85
CA GLU A 100 -6.79 -3.42 12.39
C GLU A 100 -7.72 -2.61 11.48
N ASP A 101 -8.84 -3.21 11.08
CA ASP A 101 -9.78 -2.65 10.08
C ASP A 101 -10.20 -1.21 10.38
N LYS A 102 -10.45 -0.85 11.66
CA LYS A 102 -10.83 0.52 12.04
C LYS A 102 -9.71 1.54 11.76
N ASN A 103 -8.46 1.16 11.99
CA ASN A 103 -7.31 2.03 11.75
C ASN A 103 -6.99 2.08 10.25
N ALA A 104 -7.05 0.94 9.57
CA ALA A 104 -6.92 0.85 8.11
C ALA A 104 -7.95 1.74 7.41
N LEU A 105 -9.21 1.76 7.88
CA LEU A 105 -10.26 2.58 7.29
C LEU A 105 -9.96 4.08 7.39
N LYS A 106 -9.44 4.54 8.54
CA LYS A 106 -9.01 5.94 8.71
C LYS A 106 -7.85 6.28 7.79
N GLU A 107 -6.85 5.40 7.72
CA GLU A 107 -5.66 5.60 6.88
C GLU A 107 -6.02 5.64 5.39
N TYR A 108 -6.84 4.68 4.92
CA TYR A 108 -7.35 4.66 3.55
C TYR A 108 -8.14 5.93 3.21
N LYS A 109 -8.98 6.40 4.15
CA LYS A 109 -9.75 7.64 3.96
C LYS A 109 -8.84 8.86 3.82
N GLU A 110 -7.77 8.93 4.60
CA GLU A 110 -6.80 10.04 4.51
C GLU A 110 -6.03 9.99 3.19
N VAL A 111 -5.39 8.85 2.89
CA VAL A 111 -4.53 8.71 1.71
C VAL A 111 -5.33 8.84 0.40
N ALA A 112 -6.61 8.42 0.38
CA ALA A 112 -7.48 8.59 -0.79
C ALA A 112 -7.68 10.05 -1.23
N ASN A 113 -7.41 11.05 -0.37
CA ASN A 113 -7.54 12.46 -0.73
C ASN A 113 -6.41 12.96 -1.64
N TYR A 114 -5.23 12.34 -1.59
CA TYR A 114 -4.04 12.81 -2.31
C TYR A 114 -3.31 11.71 -3.09
N TYR A 115 -3.69 10.44 -2.94
CA TYR A 115 -3.09 9.34 -3.69
C TYR A 115 -3.33 9.49 -5.20
N PRO A 116 -2.29 9.30 -6.03
CA PRO A 116 -2.47 9.37 -7.47
C PRO A 116 -3.19 8.11 -7.99
N GLY A 117 -4.42 8.26 -8.47
CA GLY A 117 -5.20 7.17 -9.07
C GLY A 117 -6.34 6.69 -8.16
N GLU A 118 -6.89 5.52 -8.45
CA GLU A 118 -8.13 5.05 -7.82
C GLU A 118 -7.93 3.94 -6.78
N GLU A 119 -6.70 3.45 -6.58
CA GLU A 119 -6.40 2.34 -5.66
C GLU A 119 -6.85 2.63 -4.23
N ALA A 120 -6.39 3.74 -3.65
CA ALA A 120 -6.72 4.11 -2.28
C ALA A 120 -8.24 4.24 -2.06
N SER A 121 -8.93 4.92 -2.97
CA SER A 121 -10.39 5.07 -2.93
C SER A 121 -11.11 3.72 -3.06
N CYS A 122 -10.64 2.84 -3.94
CA CYS A 122 -11.25 1.53 -4.16
C CYS A 122 -11.07 0.61 -2.94
N ARG A 123 -9.87 0.55 -2.36
CA ARG A 123 -9.60 -0.21 -1.13
C ARG A 123 -10.38 0.32 0.07
N TYR A 124 -10.49 1.65 0.21
CA TYR A 124 -11.37 2.28 1.20
C TYR A 124 -12.81 1.75 1.10
N ALA A 125 -13.37 1.75 -0.11
CA ALA A 125 -14.74 1.28 -0.36
C ALA A 125 -14.90 -0.24 -0.12
N LEU A 126 -13.90 -1.04 -0.49
CA LEU A 126 -13.89 -2.48 -0.20
C LEU A 126 -13.91 -2.75 1.31
N LEU A 127 -13.12 -2.01 2.08
CA LEU A 127 -13.09 -2.15 3.53
C LEU A 127 -14.40 -1.66 4.19
N LEU A 128 -14.97 -0.55 3.72
CA LEU A 128 -16.33 -0.12 4.14
C LEU A 128 -17.35 -1.23 3.92
N LYS A 129 -17.33 -1.89 2.76
CA LYS A 129 -18.22 -3.00 2.42
C LYS A 129 -17.99 -4.20 3.34
N LYS A 130 -16.74 -4.58 3.60
CA LYS A 130 -16.35 -5.65 4.56
C LYS A 130 -16.90 -5.36 5.96
N MET A 131 -16.87 -4.10 6.39
CA MET A 131 -17.36 -3.65 7.70
C MET A 131 -18.88 -3.42 7.77
N GLY A 132 -19.63 -3.65 6.69
CA GLY A 132 -21.08 -3.50 6.65
C GLY A 132 -21.60 -2.10 6.27
N CYS A 133 -20.72 -1.13 6.04
CA CYS A 133 -21.06 0.23 5.59
C CYS A 133 -21.37 0.27 4.08
N ARG A 134 -22.37 -0.51 3.64
CA ARG A 134 -22.66 -0.75 2.22
C ARG A 134 -23.01 0.51 1.44
N GLN A 135 -23.79 1.41 2.03
CA GLN A 135 -24.21 2.65 1.37
C GLN A 135 -23.02 3.58 1.11
N GLU A 136 -22.16 3.80 2.11
CA GLU A 136 -20.94 4.59 1.96
C GLU A 136 -19.97 3.97 0.95
N ALA A 137 -19.82 2.64 0.97
CA ALA A 137 -19.00 1.93 0.00
C ALA A 137 -19.49 2.18 -1.44
N TYR A 138 -20.81 2.04 -1.66
CA TYR A 138 -21.45 2.29 -2.95
C TYR A 138 -21.20 3.72 -3.45
N GLU A 139 -21.33 4.74 -2.58
CA GLU A 139 -21.08 6.14 -2.95
C GLU A 139 -19.63 6.36 -3.40
N VAL A 140 -18.67 5.75 -2.72
CA VAL A 140 -17.26 5.83 -3.10
C VAL A 140 -17.03 5.15 -4.45
N PHE A 141 -17.52 3.92 -4.63
CA PHE A 141 -17.39 3.22 -5.92
C PHE A 141 -18.04 4.00 -7.07
N ASN A 142 -19.23 4.57 -6.86
CA ASN A 142 -19.91 5.38 -7.86
C ASN A 142 -19.09 6.63 -8.24
N LYS A 143 -18.44 7.29 -7.27
CA LYS A 143 -17.52 8.42 -7.55
C LYS A 143 -16.34 7.99 -8.43
N ILE A 144 -15.75 6.82 -8.19
CA ILE A 144 -14.67 6.26 -9.04
C ILE A 144 -15.17 6.06 -10.48
N VAL A 145 -16.34 5.43 -10.64
CA VAL A 145 -16.96 5.19 -11.96
C VAL A 145 -17.22 6.50 -12.69
N LEU A 146 -17.82 7.50 -12.03
CA LEU A 146 -18.08 8.82 -12.62
C LEU A 146 -16.78 9.52 -13.05
N ARG A 147 -15.76 9.57 -12.19
CA ARG A 147 -14.44 10.14 -12.54
C ARG A 147 -13.81 9.46 -13.76
N SER A 148 -13.94 8.13 -13.86
CA SER A 148 -13.39 7.34 -14.97
C SER A 148 -14.07 7.62 -16.32
N ARG A 149 -15.35 8.03 -16.31
CA ARG A 149 -16.11 8.44 -17.51
C ARG A 149 -15.68 9.82 -17.99
N MET A 150 -15.39 10.73 -17.06
CA MET A 150 -14.95 12.10 -17.36
C MET A 150 -13.49 12.15 -17.87
N ARG A 151 -12.62 11.26 -17.41
CA ARG A 151 -11.25 11.15 -17.93
C ARG A 151 -11.25 10.43 -19.29
N GLY A 152 -10.78 11.11 -20.35
CA GLY A 152 -10.64 10.54 -21.69
C GLY A 152 -9.80 9.25 -21.73
N ARG A 153 -9.86 8.50 -22.85
CA ARG A 153 -9.31 7.13 -23.01
C ARG A 153 -7.83 6.92 -22.59
N LYS A 154 -7.01 7.98 -22.51
CA LYS A 154 -5.55 7.89 -22.41
C LYS A 154 -4.98 7.52 -21.02
N ASN A 155 -5.74 7.63 -19.91
CA ASN A 155 -5.22 7.42 -18.54
C ASN A 155 -5.76 6.16 -17.81
N LYS A 156 -6.19 5.12 -18.53
CA LYS A 156 -6.89 3.97 -17.93
C LYS A 156 -6.03 2.75 -17.58
N SER A 157 -4.72 2.75 -17.85
CA SER A 157 -3.94 1.51 -17.71
C SER A 157 -3.70 1.12 -16.25
N ARG A 158 -3.16 2.04 -15.43
CA ARG A 158 -2.81 1.77 -14.03
C ARG A 158 -4.02 1.57 -13.12
N ASP A 159 -5.10 2.33 -13.37
CA ASP A 159 -6.32 2.28 -12.57
C ASP A 159 -7.35 1.25 -13.08
N ARG A 160 -7.04 0.50 -14.15
CA ARG A 160 -8.02 -0.36 -14.84
C ARG A 160 -8.70 -1.33 -13.88
N GLN A 161 -7.91 -2.01 -13.07
CA GLN A 161 -8.42 -3.01 -12.13
C GLN A 161 -9.33 -2.35 -11.08
N TRP A 162 -8.95 -1.18 -10.56
CA TRP A 162 -9.70 -0.46 -9.53
C TRP A 162 -11.01 0.11 -10.07
N ILE A 163 -11.00 0.62 -11.30
CA ILE A 163 -12.20 1.06 -12.01
C ILE A 163 -13.14 -0.13 -12.24
N ARG A 164 -12.61 -1.27 -12.69
CA ARG A 164 -13.40 -2.49 -12.89
C ARG A 164 -14.05 -2.96 -11.59
N THR A 165 -13.28 -3.05 -10.51
CA THR A 165 -13.83 -3.39 -9.18
C THR A 165 -14.91 -2.41 -8.76
N ALA A 166 -14.73 -1.11 -9.00
CA ALA A 166 -15.77 -0.12 -8.71
C ALA A 166 -17.06 -0.34 -9.53
N GLN A 167 -16.94 -0.68 -10.81
CA GLN A 167 -18.10 -0.99 -11.67
C GLN A 167 -18.87 -2.21 -11.15
N GLU A 168 -18.16 -3.29 -10.83
CA GLU A 168 -18.73 -4.53 -10.27
C GLU A 168 -19.45 -4.31 -8.93
N ASN A 169 -19.11 -3.25 -8.20
CA ASN A 169 -19.73 -2.89 -6.91
C ASN A 169 -20.81 -1.80 -7.00
N VAL A 170 -21.04 -1.23 -8.19
CA VAL A 170 -22.11 -0.24 -8.46
C VAL A 170 -23.25 -0.86 -9.27
N GLU A 171 -22.96 -1.91 -10.04
CA GLU A 171 -24.01 -2.63 -10.78
C GLU A 171 -25.01 -3.27 -9.81
N PRO A 172 -26.33 -3.08 -10.02
CA PRO A 172 -27.33 -3.77 -9.24
C PRO A 172 -27.14 -5.27 -9.47
N ASN A 173 -26.98 -6.03 -8.37
CA ASN A 173 -26.93 -7.48 -8.40
C ASN A 173 -28.23 -7.98 -9.05
N ALA A 174 -28.20 -8.35 -10.34
CA ALA A 174 -29.33 -8.89 -11.09
C ALA A 174 -29.68 -10.33 -10.68
N ALA A 175 -29.59 -10.62 -9.37
CA ALA A 175 -29.79 -11.93 -8.78
C ALA A 175 -30.41 -11.77 -7.39
N SER A 176 -31.58 -11.14 -7.31
CA SER A 176 -32.51 -11.19 -6.16
C SER A 176 -33.93 -10.73 -6.57
N SER A 177 -34.39 -11.12 -7.76
CA SER A 177 -35.79 -10.99 -8.16
C SER A 177 -36.26 -12.29 -8.80
N ASP A 178 -36.26 -13.37 -8.02
CA ASP A 178 -37.03 -14.56 -8.30
C ASP A 178 -37.50 -15.17 -6.97
N GLY A 179 -38.83 -15.36 -6.86
CA GLY A 179 -39.54 -15.91 -5.69
C GLY A 179 -40.02 -14.82 -4.73
N THR A 180 -41.32 -14.53 -4.56
CA THR A 180 -42.48 -15.42 -4.57
C THR A 180 -43.74 -14.60 -4.78
N THR A 181 -44.43 -14.82 -5.90
CA THR A 181 -45.89 -14.71 -5.98
C THR A 181 -46.39 -16.04 -6.53
N GLY A 182 -46.78 -16.90 -5.60
CA GLY A 182 -47.55 -18.11 -5.81
C GLY A 182 -48.48 -18.26 -4.63
#